data_AF-A0A2D8QXQ3-F1
#
_entry.id   AF-A0A2D8QXQ3-F1
#
_cell.length_a   1.000
_cell.length_b   1.000
_cell.length_c   1.000
_cell.angle_alpha   90.00
_cell.angle_beta   90.00
_cell.angle_gamma   90.00
#
_symmetry.space_group_name_H-M   'P 1'
#
loop_
_entity.id
_entity.type
_entity.pdbx_description
1 polymer ?
#
loop_
_entity_poly.entity_id
_entity_poly.type
_entity_poly.pdbx_seq_one_letter_code
_entity_poly.pdbx_strand_id
1 'polypeptide(L)'
;RGRNKTYQPAAREKRLDRARHMEYKYEMKGLLQEISVAEEHRSSIIGSVWAKGERQTADEAKAFVASKVSEGAIDDDQSSRLVSLIDSYTVRR
;
A
#
# COMPACT_ATOMS: atom_id res chain seq x y z
N ARG A 1 -34.47 -23.70 -7.95
CA ARG A 1 -34.38 -22.46 -7.14
C ARG A 1 -32.98 -21.91 -7.30
N GLY A 2 -32.80 -20.88 -8.14
CA GLY A 2 -31.49 -20.29 -8.41
C GLY A 2 -30.98 -19.49 -7.23
N ARG A 3 -29.71 -19.70 -6.84
CA ARG A 3 -29.01 -18.85 -5.88
C ARG A 3 -28.79 -17.49 -6.54
N ASN A 4 -29.62 -16.51 -6.18
CA ASN A 4 -29.33 -15.11 -6.44
C ASN A 4 -28.04 -14.76 -5.70
N LYS A 5 -26.90 -14.76 -6.40
CA LYS A 5 -25.68 -14.13 -5.93
C LYS A 5 -25.93 -12.63 -6.04
N THR A 6 -26.57 -12.05 -5.02
CA THR A 6 -26.67 -10.60 -4.87
C THR A 6 -25.26 -10.05 -4.98
N TYR A 7 -24.99 -9.34 -6.07
CA TYR A 7 -23.84 -8.48 -6.20
C TYR A 7 -23.91 -7.50 -5.02
N GLN A 8 -23.18 -7.82 -3.95
CA GLN A 8 -22.80 -6.82 -2.98
C GLN A 8 -21.66 -6.10 -3.67
N PRO A 9 -21.83 -4.85 -4.14
CA PRO A 9 -20.67 -4.06 -4.48
C PRO A 9 -19.76 -4.16 -3.27
N ALA A 10 -18.51 -4.60 -3.47
CA ALA A 10 -17.51 -4.52 -2.42
C ALA A 10 -17.70 -3.15 -1.79
N ALA A 11 -17.86 -3.11 -0.46
CA ALA A 11 -17.98 -1.86 0.28
C ALA A 11 -16.98 -0.89 -0.35
N ARG A 12 -17.34 0.39 -0.54
CA ARG A 12 -16.54 1.43 -1.21
C ARG A 12 -15.24 1.70 -0.40
N GLU A 13 -14.41 0.69 -0.25
CA GLU A 13 -13.17 0.68 0.47
C GLU A 13 -12.16 1.37 -0.42
N LYS A 14 -11.49 2.36 0.14
CA LYS A 14 -10.50 3.16 -0.56
C LYS A 14 -9.31 2.26 -0.88
N ARG A 15 -9.19 1.84 -2.14
CA ARG A 15 -8.12 0.97 -2.65
C ARG A 15 -7.12 1.78 -3.48
N LEU A 16 -5.95 1.22 -3.70
CA LEU A 16 -4.95 1.79 -4.62
C LEU A 16 -5.46 1.69 -6.06
N ASP A 17 -5.15 2.71 -6.87
CA ASP A 17 -5.51 2.74 -8.28
C ASP A 17 -4.65 1.77 -9.10
N ARG A 18 -5.24 0.62 -9.47
CA ARG A 18 -4.57 -0.42 -10.24
C ARG A 18 -3.97 0.08 -11.56
N ALA A 19 -4.55 1.11 -12.19
CA ALA A 19 -4.02 1.66 -13.44
C ALA A 19 -2.64 2.30 -13.26
N ARG A 20 -2.30 2.71 -12.03
CA ARG A 20 -1.06 3.40 -11.68
C ARG A 20 0.02 2.50 -11.09
N HIS A 21 -0.06 1.17 -11.29
CA HIS A 21 0.88 0.21 -10.70
C HIS A 21 2.36 0.50 -11.04
N MET A 22 2.64 0.76 -12.32
CA MET A 22 4.03 0.99 -12.75
C MET A 22 4.57 2.31 -12.17
N GLU A 23 3.75 3.36 -12.16
CA GLU A 23 4.08 4.66 -11.55
C GLU A 23 4.38 4.50 -10.06
N TYR A 24 3.48 3.85 -9.31
CA TYR A 24 3.66 3.50 -7.91
C TYR A 24 4.99 2.75 -7.68
N LYS A 25 5.32 1.76 -8.52
CA LYS A 25 6.52 0.95 -8.37
C LYS A 25 7.78 1.80 -8.49
N TYR A 26 7.82 2.74 -9.43
CA TYR A 26 8.95 3.65 -9.62
C TYR A 26 9.08 4.66 -8.48
N GLU A 27 7.97 5.31 -8.11
CA GLU A 27 7.98 6.29 -7.01
C GLU A 27 8.30 5.65 -5.66
N MET A 28 7.69 4.50 -5.34
CA MET A 28 8.00 3.76 -4.12
C MET A 28 9.47 3.34 -4.08
N LYS A 29 10.03 2.86 -5.19
CA LYS A 29 11.46 2.51 -5.25
C LYS A 29 12.35 3.73 -5.00
N GLY A 30 12.05 4.87 -5.63
CA GLY A 30 12.79 6.12 -5.45
C GLY A 30 12.70 6.62 -4.01
N LEU A 31 11.50 6.63 -3.44
CA LEU A 31 11.23 7.06 -2.07
C LEU A 31 12.00 6.21 -1.06
N LEU A 32 11.96 4.88 -1.19
CA LEU A 32 12.68 3.97 -0.29
C LEU A 32 14.20 4.20 -0.30
N GLN A 33 14.76 4.61 -1.44
CA GLN A 33 16.16 5.00 -1.53
C GLN A 33 16.41 6.38 -0.89
N GLU A 34 15.53 7.36 -1.13
CA GLU A 34 15.62 8.71 -0.57
C GLU A 34 15.58 8.70 0.96
N ILE A 35 14.64 7.97 1.55
CA ILE A 35 14.48 7.88 3.00
C ILE A 35 15.41 6.85 3.66
N SER A 36 16.38 6.31 2.91
CA SER A 36 17.42 5.39 3.40
C SER A 36 16.90 4.09 4.04
N VAL A 37 15.82 3.51 3.52
CA VAL A 37 15.34 2.18 3.96
C VAL A 37 16.35 1.11 3.57
N ALA A 38 16.64 0.18 4.48
CA ALA A 38 17.59 -0.90 4.25
C ALA A 38 17.20 -1.76 3.03
N GLU A 39 18.17 -2.11 2.19
CA GLU A 39 17.93 -2.76 0.90
C GLU A 39 17.17 -4.09 1.02
N GLU A 40 17.41 -4.83 2.10
CA GLU A 40 16.76 -6.11 2.42
C GLU A 40 15.24 -5.99 2.61
N HIS A 41 14.74 -4.81 2.96
CA HIS A 41 13.31 -4.57 3.19
C HIS A 41 12.59 -4.02 1.95
N ARG A 42 13.30 -3.38 1.02
CA ARG A 42 12.70 -2.60 -0.08
C ARG A 42 11.77 -3.41 -0.97
N SER A 43 12.23 -4.57 -1.45
CA SER A 43 11.44 -5.43 -2.32
C SER A 43 10.17 -5.94 -1.63
N SER A 44 10.28 -6.29 -0.35
CA SER A 44 9.15 -6.74 0.48
C SER A 44 8.13 -5.61 0.66
N ILE A 45 8.59 -4.39 0.94
CA ILE A 45 7.73 -3.22 1.12
C ILE A 45 7.00 -2.89 -0.19
N ILE A 46 7.71 -2.76 -1.31
CA ILE A 46 7.10 -2.44 -2.62
C ILE A 46 5.97 -3.41 -2.94
N GLY A 47 6.25 -4.72 -2.88
CA GLY A 47 5.31 -5.76 -3.25
C GLY A 47 4.13 -5.89 -2.29
N SER A 48 4.39 -5.86 -0.98
CA SER A 48 3.37 -6.07 0.04
C SER A 48 2.42 -4.89 0.17
N VAL A 49 2.94 -3.65 0.14
CA VAL A 49 2.10 -2.44 0.16
C VAL A 49 1.18 -2.42 -1.06
N TRP A 50 1.69 -2.74 -2.25
CA TRP A 50 0.86 -2.82 -3.45
C TRP A 50 -0.20 -3.91 -3.35
N ALA A 51 0.20 -5.14 -3.00
CA ALA A 51 -0.71 -6.28 -2.93
C ALA A 51 -1.83 -6.06 -1.91
N LYS A 52 -1.52 -5.49 -0.74
CA LYS A 52 -2.50 -5.14 0.28
C LYS A 52 -3.38 -3.98 -0.16
N GLY A 53 -2.79 -2.92 -0.68
CA GLY A 53 -3.49 -1.71 -1.10
C GLY A 53 -4.45 -1.90 -2.26
N GLU A 54 -4.04 -2.67 -3.28
CA GLU A 54 -4.85 -2.89 -4.49
C GLU A 54 -5.92 -3.96 -4.28
N ARG A 55 -5.58 -5.07 -3.60
CA ARG A 55 -6.50 -6.21 -3.44
C ARG A 55 -7.43 -6.08 -2.25
N GLN A 56 -6.98 -5.41 -1.18
CA GLN A 56 -7.73 -5.25 0.06
C GLN A 56 -8.17 -3.80 0.24
N THR A 57 -7.39 -2.97 0.94
CA THR A 57 -7.69 -1.55 1.20
C THR A 57 -6.39 -0.76 1.38
N ALA A 58 -6.43 0.56 1.21
CA ALA A 58 -5.33 1.45 1.55
C ALA A 58 -4.98 1.37 3.05
N ASP A 59 -5.97 1.18 3.92
CA ASP A 59 -5.75 1.00 5.36
C ASP A 59 -4.95 -0.28 5.67
N GLU A 60 -5.20 -1.39 4.95
CA GLU A 60 -4.40 -2.61 5.07
C GLU A 60 -2.94 -2.41 4.64
N ALA A 61 -2.71 -1.57 3.63
CA ALA A 61 -1.37 -1.19 3.22
C ALA A 61 -0.66 -0.34 4.29
N LYS A 62 -1.37 0.62 4.89
CA LYS A 62 -0.84 1.45 6.00
C LYS A 62 -0.58 0.64 7.27
N ALA A 63 -1.47 -0.31 7.60
CA ALA A 63 -1.28 -1.23 8.72
C ALA A 63 -0.03 -2.09 8.56
N PHE A 64 0.29 -2.51 7.32
CA PHE A 64 1.54 -3.19 7.03
C PHE A 64 2.76 -2.27 7.21
N VAL A 65 2.71 -1.01 6.77
CA VAL A 65 3.80 -0.06 7.03
C VAL A 65 4.01 0.14 8.54
N ALA A 66 2.93 0.28 9.31
CA ALA A 66 2.99 0.37 10.76
C ALA A 66 3.60 -0.91 11.41
N SER A 67 3.32 -2.10 10.87
CA SER A 67 3.96 -3.33 11.36
C SER A 67 5.47 -3.31 11.16
N LYS A 68 5.97 -2.69 10.07
CA LYS A 68 7.40 -2.55 9.81
C LYS A 68 8.11 -1.58 10.77
N VAL A 69 7.39 -0.61 11.32
CA VAL A 69 7.90 0.21 12.43
C VAL A 69 8.08 -0.66 13.68
N SER A 70 7.03 -1.42 14.05
CA SER A 70 7.09 -2.31 15.22
C SER A 70 8.15 -3.42 15.10
N GLU A 71 8.45 -3.86 13.88
CA GLU A 71 9.51 -4.83 13.58
C GLU A 71 10.92 -4.21 13.57
N GLY A 72 11.05 -2.88 13.64
CA GLY A 72 12.33 -2.16 13.55
C GLY A 72 12.93 -2.12 12.14
N ALA A 73 12.15 -2.45 11.11
CA ALA A 73 12.59 -2.45 9.71
C ALA A 73 12.61 -1.04 9.11
N ILE A 74 11.78 -0.14 9.64
CA ILE A 74 11.72 1.29 9.30
C ILE A 74 11.44 2.11 10.57
N ASP A 75 11.73 3.41 10.54
CA ASP A 75 11.35 4.35 11.61
C ASP A 75 10.03 5.09 11.32
N ASP A 76 9.57 5.89 12.29
CA ASP A 76 8.32 6.67 12.19
C ASP A 76 8.34 7.73 11.08
N ASP A 77 9.49 8.36 10.78
CA ASP A 77 9.60 9.34 9.69
C ASP A 77 9.46 8.66 8.33
N GLN A 78 10.19 7.56 8.15
CA GLN A 78 10.09 6.71 6.97
C GLN A 78 8.65 6.21 6.76
N SER A 79 8.00 5.75 7.83
CA SER A 79 6.59 5.33 7.81
C SER A 79 5.66 6.44 7.35
N SER A 80 5.79 7.65 7.90
CA SER A 80 4.97 8.81 7.53
C SER A 80 5.09 9.16 6.04
N ARG A 81 6.30 9.11 5.49
CA ARG A 81 6.56 9.32 4.06
C ARG A 81 5.91 8.25 3.19
N LEU A 82 6.01 6.97 3.58
CA LEU A 82 5.36 5.86 2.88
C LEU A 82 3.83 5.96 2.90
N VAL A 83 3.25 6.33 4.04
CA VAL A 83 1.80 6.53 4.18
C VAL A 83 1.32 7.65 3.26
N SER A 84 2.07 8.76 3.18
CA SER A 84 1.75 9.88 2.29
C SER A 84 1.74 9.45 0.82
N LEU A 85 2.71 8.61 0.41
CA LEU A 85 2.73 8.03 -0.92
C LEU A 85 1.51 7.12 -1.15
N ILE A 86 1.19 6.23 -0.22
CA ILE A 86 -0.01 5.37 -0.30
C ILE A 86 -1.27 6.20 -0.50
N ASP A 87 -1.43 7.30 0.23
CA ASP A 87 -2.59 8.20 0.12
C ASP A 87 -2.70 8.86 -1.26
N SER A 88 -1.57 9.15 -1.92
CA SER A 88 -1.55 9.73 -3.27
C SER A 88 -2.00 8.76 -4.38
N TYR A 89 -1.89 7.45 -4.13
CA TYR A 89 -2.37 6.39 -5.03
C TYR A 89 -3.74 5.83 -4.64
N THR A 90 -4.30 6.30 -3.54
CA THR A 90 -5.60 5.84 -3.05
C THR A 90 -6.72 6.55 -3.79
N VAL A 91 -7.65 5.78 -4.36
CA VAL A 91 -8.80 6.31 -5.09
C VAL A 91 -9.76 7.02 -4.13
N ARG A 92 -9.91 8.34 -4.28
CA ARG A 92 -10.94 9.14 -3.59
C ARG A 92 -12.22 9.10 -4.43
N ARG A 93 -13.21 8.29 -4.04
CA ARG A 93 -14.52 8.14 -4.73
C ARG A 93 -15.66 8.40 -3.77
#